data_AF-A0A9W7TT67-F1
#
_entry.id   AF-A0A9W7TT67-F1
#
_cell.length_a   1.000
_cell.length_b   1.000
_cell.length_c   1.000
_cell.angle_alpha   90.00
_cell.angle_beta   90.00
_cell.angle_gamma   90.00
#
_symmetry.space_group_name_H-M   'P 1'
#
loop_
_entity.id
_entity.type
_entity.pdbx_description
1 polymer ?
#
loop_
_entity_poly.entity_id
_entity_poly.type
_entity_poly.pdbx_seq_one_letter_code
_entity_poly.pdbx_strand_id
1 'polypeptide(L)'
;MSSLPWICAVTLALLCCLTAQPLKPNSLLIEIKNFSDTVENDTCWKDIVNPTFYAPVDVKKDCVHSALDCYIKEFHVLVEECQSESEQNIEDAADDLMTQLEDLKKVRNICSAPTQLFHDLDNVRSAICSHESFSFALISQSDTSCTDFACEVFPQKPFKEFLNNMKTLLQQITALSNPV
;
A
#
# COMPACT_ATOMS: atom_id res chain seq x y z
N MET A 1 31.64 3.53 -33.64
CA MET A 1 31.69 2.93 -32.29
C MET A 1 31.11 3.96 -31.35
N SER A 2 29.84 3.82 -30.98
CA SER A 2 29.04 4.88 -30.36
C SER A 2 28.62 4.42 -28.97
N SER A 3 29.45 4.69 -27.96
CA SER A 3 29.25 4.31 -26.55
C SER A 3 28.44 5.36 -25.76
N LEU A 4 27.55 6.12 -26.41
CA LEU A 4 26.67 7.06 -25.71
C LEU A 4 25.42 6.44 -25.04
N PRO A 5 24.78 5.36 -25.55
CA PRO A 5 23.48 4.95 -25.02
C PRO A 5 23.56 4.29 -23.63
N TRP A 6 24.66 3.61 -23.29
CA TRP A 6 24.80 2.93 -21.99
C TRP A 6 24.94 3.90 -20.79
N ILE A 7 25.55 5.08 -20.97
CA ILE A 7 25.72 6.05 -19.87
C ILE A 7 24.36 6.65 -19.49
N CYS A 8 23.51 6.96 -20.47
CA CYS A 8 22.15 7.43 -20.22
C CYS A 8 21.28 6.37 -19.53
N ALA A 9 21.42 5.10 -19.90
CA ALA A 9 20.71 4.01 -19.24
C ALA A 9 21.13 3.86 -17.76
N VAL A 10 22.44 3.96 -17.48
CA VAL A 10 22.97 3.85 -16.11
C VAL A 10 22.55 5.05 -15.25
N THR A 11 22.56 6.27 -15.78
CA THR A 11 22.13 7.45 -15.01
C THR A 11 20.62 7.47 -14.74
N LEU A 12 19.79 7.01 -15.67
CA LEU A 12 18.35 6.83 -15.45
C LEU A 12 18.05 5.73 -14.42
N ALA A 13 18.79 4.62 -14.47
CA ALA A 13 18.68 3.54 -13.49
C ALA A 13 19.08 4.02 -12.09
N LEU A 14 20.21 4.71 -11.95
CA LEU A 14 20.67 5.30 -10.69
C LEU A 14 19.67 6.32 -10.14
N LEU A 15 19.07 7.15 -11.01
CA LEU A 15 18.05 8.11 -10.58
C LEU A 15 16.77 7.41 -10.10
N CYS A 16 16.36 6.29 -10.71
CA CYS A 16 15.25 5.46 -10.23
C CYS A 16 15.57 4.74 -8.91
N CYS A 17 16.80 4.28 -8.70
CA CYS A 17 17.21 3.65 -7.45
C CYS A 17 17.27 4.66 -6.28
N LEU A 18 17.66 5.90 -6.55
CA LEU A 18 17.78 6.93 -5.52
C LEU A 18 16.42 7.46 -5.01
N THR A 19 15.36 7.36 -5.82
CA THR A 19 14.00 7.77 -5.42
C THR A 19 13.21 6.66 -4.74
N ALA A 20 13.65 5.40 -4.85
CA ALA A 20 13.05 4.27 -4.14
C ALA A 20 13.52 4.25 -2.68
N GLN A 21 13.05 5.18 -1.85
CA GLN A 21 13.26 5.07 -0.41
C GLN A 21 12.50 3.85 0.10
N PRO A 22 13.15 2.96 0.87
CA PRO A 22 12.46 1.82 1.46
C PRO A 22 11.38 2.35 2.41
N LEU A 23 10.12 2.06 2.09
CA LEU A 23 9.00 2.31 2.99
C LEU A 23 9.32 1.59 4.31
N LYS A 24 9.49 2.37 5.39
CA LYS A 24 9.82 1.85 6.71
C LYS A 24 8.55 1.28 7.33
N PRO A 25 8.37 -0.05 7.39
CA PRO A 25 7.09 -0.64 7.82
C PRO A 25 6.73 -0.29 9.26
N ASN A 26 7.74 -0.08 10.10
CA ASN A 26 7.56 0.38 11.48
C ASN A 26 6.93 1.78 11.54
N SER A 27 7.17 2.64 10.55
CA SER A 27 6.58 3.99 10.48
C SER A 27 5.07 3.90 10.28
N LEU A 28 4.62 3.04 9.38
CA LEU A 28 3.20 2.91 9.04
C LEU A 28 2.40 2.24 10.16
N LEU A 29 3.00 1.29 10.88
CA LEU A 29 2.39 0.73 12.09
C LEU A 29 2.21 1.77 13.21
N ILE A 30 3.14 2.73 13.32
CA ILE A 30 3.01 3.86 14.24
C ILE A 30 1.87 4.77 13.77
N GLU A 31 1.78 5.05 12.46
CA GLU A 31 0.71 5.88 11.91
C GLU A 31 -0.68 5.29 12.20
N ILE A 32 -0.86 3.99 11.98
CA ILE A 32 -2.13 3.33 12.29
C ILE A 32 -2.47 3.43 13.76
N LYS A 33 -1.46 3.38 14.64
CA LYS A 33 -1.68 3.57 16.07
C LYS A 33 -2.11 5.01 16.36
N ASN A 34 -1.43 6.01 15.80
CA ASN A 34 -1.79 7.41 15.98
C ASN A 34 -3.21 7.69 15.46
N PHE A 35 -3.53 7.19 14.26
CA PHE A 35 -4.86 7.26 13.68
C PHE A 35 -5.93 6.62 14.58
N SER A 36 -5.68 5.41 15.08
CA SER A 36 -6.57 4.74 16.04
C SER A 36 -6.80 5.58 17.30
N ASP A 37 -5.72 6.13 17.86
CA ASP A 37 -5.77 6.96 19.06
C ASP A 37 -6.54 8.27 18.78
N THR A 38 -6.39 8.87 17.59
CA THR A 38 -7.15 10.06 17.17
C THR A 38 -8.64 9.76 17.07
N VAL A 39 -9.02 8.73 16.32
CA VAL A 39 -10.43 8.35 16.10
C VAL A 39 -11.12 8.01 17.42
N GLU A 40 -10.50 7.22 18.30
CA GLU A 40 -11.10 6.84 19.59
C GLU A 40 -11.32 8.04 20.53
N ASN A 41 -10.51 9.09 20.40
CA ASN A 41 -10.61 10.29 21.24
C ASN A 41 -11.56 11.34 20.68
N ASP A 42 -11.86 11.29 19.40
CA ASP A 42 -12.72 12.24 18.71
C ASP A 42 -14.19 12.17 19.21
N THR A 43 -14.94 13.25 19.03
CA THR A 43 -16.33 13.34 19.47
C THR A 43 -17.28 12.67 18.48
N CYS A 44 -17.10 12.85 17.17
CA CYS A 44 -17.92 12.20 16.16
C CYS A 44 -17.94 10.70 16.36
N TRP A 45 -16.75 10.12 16.57
CA TRP A 45 -16.62 8.68 16.72
C TRP A 45 -17.51 8.12 17.84
N LYS A 46 -17.69 8.89 18.92
CA LYS A 46 -18.55 8.50 20.04
C LYS A 46 -20.04 8.52 19.69
N ASP A 47 -20.43 9.33 18.70
CA ASP A 47 -21.81 9.45 18.24
C ASP A 47 -22.19 8.35 17.23
N ILE A 48 -21.20 7.73 16.58
CA ILE A 48 -21.44 6.59 15.69
C ILE A 48 -21.66 5.30 16.50
N VAL A 49 -22.86 4.74 16.40
CA VAL A 49 -23.24 3.53 17.14
C VAL A 49 -22.79 2.28 16.40
N ASN A 50 -21.76 1.61 16.93
CA ASN A 50 -21.22 0.35 16.41
C ASN A 50 -20.85 0.39 14.92
N PRO A 51 -19.99 1.32 14.47
CA PRO A 51 -19.54 1.36 13.09
C PRO A 51 -18.80 0.08 12.70
N THR A 52 -19.10 -0.40 11.50
CA THR A 52 -18.48 -1.59 10.92
C THR A 52 -17.98 -1.30 9.51
N PHE A 53 -16.79 -1.80 9.21
CA PHE A 53 -16.08 -1.52 7.96
C PHE A 53 -15.74 -2.81 7.25
N TYR A 54 -15.75 -2.81 5.93
CA TYR A 54 -15.30 -3.94 5.14
C TYR A 54 -13.80 -4.19 5.36
N ALA A 55 -13.47 -5.31 6.01
CA ALA A 55 -12.10 -5.61 6.42
C ALA A 55 -11.56 -6.82 5.65
N PRO A 56 -10.67 -6.60 4.66
CA PRO A 56 -9.98 -7.69 3.98
C PRO A 56 -9.29 -8.65 4.96
N VAL A 57 -9.61 -9.95 4.81
CA VAL A 57 -9.02 -11.08 5.57
C VAL A 57 -8.48 -12.11 4.59
N ASP A 58 -7.47 -12.87 5.02
CA ASP A 58 -6.86 -13.95 4.23
C ASP A 58 -6.48 -13.54 2.80
N VAL A 59 -5.98 -12.30 2.67
CA VAL A 59 -5.68 -11.67 1.39
C VAL A 59 -4.54 -12.41 0.70
N LYS A 60 -4.82 -12.96 -0.48
CA LYS A 60 -3.81 -13.58 -1.33
C LYS A 60 -2.79 -12.55 -1.81
N LYS A 61 -1.55 -12.99 -2.09
CA LYS A 61 -0.44 -12.10 -2.47
C LYS A 61 -0.73 -11.23 -3.69
N ASP A 62 -1.46 -11.79 -4.65
CA ASP A 62 -1.94 -11.14 -5.89
C ASP A 62 -3.09 -10.16 -5.66
N CYS A 63 -3.85 -10.31 -4.56
CA CYS A 63 -5.02 -9.47 -4.24
C CYS A 63 -4.72 -8.27 -3.33
N VAL A 64 -3.46 -8.09 -2.91
CA VAL A 64 -3.13 -7.08 -1.90
C VAL A 64 -3.43 -5.66 -2.36
N HIS A 65 -3.31 -5.35 -3.66
CA HIS A 65 -3.62 -4.01 -4.16
C HIS A 65 -5.10 -3.68 -3.95
N SER A 66 -6.00 -4.58 -4.35
CA SER A 66 -7.44 -4.45 -4.14
C SER A 66 -7.82 -4.41 -2.67
N ALA A 67 -7.11 -5.16 -1.81
CA ALA A 67 -7.32 -5.08 -0.37
C ALA A 67 -6.93 -3.71 0.20
N LEU A 68 -5.81 -3.13 -0.24
CA LEU A 68 -5.41 -1.77 0.16
C LEU A 68 -6.42 -0.72 -0.35
N ASP A 69 -6.93 -0.88 -1.57
CA ASP A 69 -8.01 -0.02 -2.10
C ASP A 69 -9.25 -0.04 -1.22
N CYS A 70 -9.59 -1.21 -0.67
CA CYS A 70 -10.72 -1.30 0.24
C CYS A 70 -10.46 -0.57 1.55
N TYR A 71 -9.28 -0.70 2.15
CA TYR A 71 -8.94 0.10 3.34
C TYR A 71 -9.07 1.61 3.07
N ILE A 72 -8.56 2.10 1.94
CA ILE A 72 -8.65 3.52 1.56
C ILE A 72 -10.12 3.95 1.39
N LYS A 73 -10.94 3.16 0.70
CA LYS A 73 -12.37 3.45 0.52
C LYS A 73 -13.13 3.50 1.84
N GLU A 74 -12.87 2.56 2.75
CA GLU A 74 -13.51 2.53 4.06
C GLU A 74 -13.07 3.72 4.94
N PHE A 75 -11.83 4.21 4.79
CA PHE A 75 -11.41 5.45 5.45
C PHE A 75 -12.14 6.68 4.92
N HIS A 76 -12.42 6.76 3.62
CA HIS A 76 -13.27 7.83 3.09
C HIS A 76 -14.67 7.80 3.68
N VAL A 77 -15.29 6.62 3.82
CA VAL A 77 -16.60 6.47 4.48
C VAL A 77 -16.54 7.00 5.91
N LEU A 78 -15.49 6.65 6.67
CA LEU A 78 -15.30 7.17 8.03
C LEU A 78 -15.18 8.70 8.07
N VAL A 79 -14.40 9.29 7.16
CA VAL A 79 -14.26 10.75 7.08
C VAL A 79 -15.60 11.41 6.74
N GLU A 80 -16.35 10.86 5.79
CA GLU A 80 -17.67 11.37 5.40
C GLU A 80 -18.70 11.25 6.55
N GLU A 81 -18.68 10.15 7.29
CA GLU A 81 -19.54 9.96 8.47
C GLU A 81 -19.20 10.94 9.60
N CYS A 82 -17.95 11.39 9.68
CA CYS A 82 -17.47 12.37 10.66
C CYS A 82 -17.34 13.80 10.15
N GLN A 83 -17.89 14.12 8.98
CA GLN A 83 -17.74 15.44 8.36
C GLN A 83 -18.68 16.51 8.98
N SER A 84 -18.66 16.65 10.30
CA SER A 84 -19.27 17.78 11.00
C SER A 84 -18.34 19.00 10.97
N GLU A 85 -18.87 20.23 11.09
CA GLU A 85 -18.15 21.50 10.89
C GLU A 85 -16.91 21.74 11.81
N SER A 86 -16.56 20.82 12.71
CA SER A 86 -15.47 20.99 13.69
C SER A 86 -14.40 19.88 13.73
N GLU A 87 -14.47 18.84 12.89
CA GLU A 87 -13.67 17.62 13.09
C GLU A 87 -12.56 17.42 12.03
N GLN A 88 -11.68 18.42 11.92
CA GLN A 88 -10.48 18.34 11.06
C GLN A 88 -9.50 17.24 11.48
N ASN A 89 -9.52 16.79 12.74
CA ASN A 89 -8.54 15.85 13.26
C ASN A 89 -8.63 14.46 12.63
N ILE A 90 -9.84 13.97 12.33
CA ILE A 90 -10.03 12.66 11.68
C ILE A 90 -9.67 12.74 10.20
N GLU A 91 -10.10 13.80 9.51
CA GLU A 91 -9.80 14.03 8.10
C GLU A 91 -8.29 14.09 7.87
N ASP A 92 -7.57 14.95 8.61
CA ASP A 92 -6.11 15.11 8.49
C ASP A 92 -5.39 13.77 8.77
N ALA A 93 -5.79 13.05 9.84
CA ALA A 93 -5.17 11.78 10.19
C ALA A 93 -5.48 10.66 9.19
N ALA A 94 -6.69 10.65 8.61
CA ALA A 94 -7.08 9.71 7.58
C ALA A 94 -6.31 9.99 6.28
N ASP A 95 -6.19 11.25 5.86
CA ASP A 95 -5.48 11.66 4.66
C ASP A 95 -4.00 11.29 4.70
N ASP A 96 -3.34 11.49 5.85
CA ASP A 96 -1.96 11.08 6.05
C ASP A 96 -1.79 9.56 5.92
N LEU A 97 -2.71 8.78 6.50
CA LEU A 97 -2.67 7.32 6.41
C LEU A 97 -2.99 6.82 5.00
N MET A 98 -4.02 7.36 4.35
CA MET A 98 -4.43 7.02 2.98
C MET A 98 -3.31 7.33 1.99
N THR A 99 -2.62 8.45 2.14
CA THR A 99 -1.45 8.82 1.32
C THR A 99 -0.34 7.76 1.43
N GLN A 100 -0.05 7.28 2.64
CA GLN A 100 0.96 6.23 2.83
C GLN A 100 0.53 4.88 2.21
N LEU A 101 -0.76 4.54 2.25
CA LEU A 101 -1.29 3.34 1.60
C LEU A 101 -1.23 3.45 0.06
N GLU A 102 -1.48 4.62 -0.50
CA GLU A 102 -1.33 4.89 -1.94
C GLU A 102 0.13 4.78 -2.39
N ASP A 103 1.07 5.26 -1.58
CA ASP A 103 2.49 5.13 -1.91
C ASP A 103 2.98 3.68 -1.83
N LEU A 104 2.46 2.88 -0.87
CA LEU A 104 2.68 1.44 -0.85
C LEU A 104 2.17 0.73 -2.12
N LYS A 105 1.02 1.17 -2.65
CA LYS A 105 0.48 0.66 -3.92
C LYS A 105 1.41 0.94 -5.09
N LYS A 106 1.96 2.16 -5.17
CA LYS A 106 2.84 2.61 -6.26
C LYS A 106 4.17 1.87 -6.30
N VAL A 107 4.84 1.71 -5.15
CA VAL A 107 6.16 1.05 -5.07
C VAL A 107 6.10 -0.38 -5.63
N ARG A 108 4.97 -1.08 -5.47
CA ARG A 108 4.79 -2.44 -6.01
C ARG A 108 4.61 -2.48 -7.53
N ASN A 109 3.94 -1.50 -8.12
CA ASN A 109 3.68 -1.47 -9.57
C ASN A 109 4.96 -1.24 -10.38
N ILE A 110 5.94 -0.54 -9.83
CA ILE A 110 7.24 -0.29 -10.48
C ILE A 110 8.04 -1.59 -10.68
N CYS A 111 7.90 -2.58 -9.77
CA CYS A 111 8.57 -3.88 -9.91
C CYS A 111 7.81 -4.89 -10.79
N SER A 112 6.55 -4.58 -11.16
CA SER A 112 5.60 -5.50 -11.80
C SER A 112 5.31 -5.20 -13.28
N ALA A 113 5.88 -4.13 -13.86
CA ALA A 113 5.58 -3.71 -15.22
C ALA A 113 5.99 -4.78 -16.29
N PRO A 114 5.18 -4.98 -17.36
CA PRO A 114 5.45 -5.99 -18.39
C PRO A 114 6.65 -5.64 -19.29
N THR A 115 7.41 -6.67 -19.62
CA THR A 115 8.68 -6.72 -20.37
C THR A 115 8.65 -6.21 -21.82
N GLN A 116 7.52 -5.69 -22.31
CA GLN A 116 7.34 -5.49 -23.76
C GLN A 116 8.01 -4.25 -24.36
N LEU A 117 8.47 -3.29 -23.55
CA LEU A 117 9.20 -2.13 -24.06
C LEU A 117 10.73 -2.24 -23.90
N PHE A 118 11.23 -3.31 -23.29
CA PHE A 118 12.61 -3.36 -22.82
C PHE A 118 13.25 -4.75 -22.98
N HIS A 119 13.22 -5.30 -24.20
CA HIS A 119 13.90 -6.56 -24.52
C HIS A 119 15.43 -6.51 -24.33
N ASP A 120 16.02 -5.31 -24.20
CA ASP A 120 17.47 -5.10 -24.02
C ASP A 120 17.87 -4.60 -22.60
N LEU A 121 16.94 -4.46 -21.64
CA LEU A 121 17.23 -3.98 -20.28
C LEU A 121 16.95 -5.00 -19.16
N ASP A 122 16.76 -6.28 -19.48
CA ASP A 122 16.58 -7.33 -18.46
C ASP A 122 17.73 -7.36 -17.43
N ASN A 123 18.96 -7.08 -17.87
CA ASN A 123 20.12 -6.93 -16.97
C ASN A 123 20.03 -5.71 -16.04
N VAL A 124 19.43 -4.60 -16.48
CA VAL A 124 19.27 -3.38 -15.68
C VAL A 124 18.13 -3.53 -14.68
N ARG A 125 17.01 -4.15 -15.07
CA ARG A 125 15.93 -4.51 -14.15
C ARG A 125 16.43 -5.47 -13.07
N SER A 126 17.18 -6.50 -13.47
CA SER A 126 17.83 -7.41 -12.53
C SER A 126 18.74 -6.63 -11.59
N ALA A 127 19.59 -5.71 -12.08
CA ALA A 127 20.47 -4.93 -11.21
C ALA A 127 19.72 -3.99 -10.24
N ILE A 128 18.62 -3.36 -10.67
CA ILE A 128 17.79 -2.49 -9.83
C ILE A 128 17.05 -3.28 -8.74
N CYS A 129 16.56 -4.49 -9.07
CA CYS A 129 15.85 -5.34 -8.11
C CYS A 129 16.78 -6.24 -7.27
N SER A 130 18.04 -6.44 -7.69
CA SER A 130 18.99 -7.38 -7.03
C SER A 130 20.02 -6.68 -6.13
N HIS A 131 20.05 -5.35 -6.06
CA HIS A 131 20.93 -4.65 -5.11
C HIS A 131 20.27 -4.65 -3.71
N GLU A 132 20.52 -5.74 -2.97
CA GLU A 132 20.32 -5.94 -1.52
C GLU A 132 19.18 -5.14 -0.88
N SER A 133 17.94 -5.61 -1.04
CA SER A 133 16.82 -5.58 -0.05
C SER A 133 15.46 -5.88 -0.69
N PHE A 134 15.35 -5.96 -2.02
CA PHE A 134 14.06 -6.15 -2.70
C PHE A 134 14.07 -7.35 -3.64
N SER A 135 14.19 -8.56 -3.08
CA SER A 135 13.80 -9.78 -3.80
C SER A 135 12.27 -9.84 -3.92
N PHE A 136 11.71 -9.01 -4.79
CA PHE A 136 10.34 -9.17 -5.27
C PHE A 136 10.34 -10.37 -6.22
N ALA A 137 10.11 -11.57 -5.67
CA ALA A 137 9.74 -12.71 -6.47
C ALA A 137 8.50 -12.32 -7.31
N LEU A 138 8.71 -12.30 -8.62
CA LEU A 138 7.79 -11.94 -9.68
C LEU A 138 6.34 -12.38 -9.38
N ILE A 139 5.44 -11.41 -9.14
CA ILE A 139 4.02 -11.55 -9.47
C ILE A 139 3.81 -10.82 -10.81
N SER A 140 4.56 -11.26 -11.82
CA SER A 140 4.25 -10.95 -13.23
C SER A 140 3.39 -12.09 -13.75
N GLN A 141 2.17 -12.20 -13.25
CA GLN A 141 1.16 -13.00 -13.94
C GLN A 141 -0.16 -12.26 -13.80
N SER A 142 -0.72 -11.95 -14.97
CA SER A 142 -2.08 -11.52 -15.22
C SER A 142 -3.07 -12.61 -14.80
N ASP A 143 -3.03 -12.99 -13.53
CA ASP A 143 -4.08 -13.81 -12.95
C ASP A 143 -5.25 -12.87 -12.67
N THR A 144 -6.24 -12.99 -13.54
CA THR A 144 -7.59 -12.40 -13.48
C THR A 144 -8.37 -12.80 -12.21
N SER A 145 -7.70 -13.34 -11.20
CA SER A 145 -8.30 -13.86 -9.98
C SER A 145 -8.62 -12.77 -8.95
N CYS A 146 -7.94 -11.61 -9.04
CA CYS A 146 -8.12 -10.48 -8.12
C CYS A 146 -8.56 -9.18 -8.79
N THR A 147 -9.08 -9.22 -10.02
CA THR A 147 -9.63 -8.02 -10.67
C THR A 147 -10.77 -7.44 -9.83
N ASP A 148 -10.60 -6.19 -9.39
CA ASP A 148 -11.60 -5.31 -8.79
C ASP A 148 -12.63 -6.02 -7.90
N PHE A 149 -12.16 -6.65 -6.83
CA PHE A 149 -13.10 -7.05 -5.77
C PHE A 149 -13.80 -5.81 -5.22
N ALA A 150 -15.12 -5.81 -5.32
CA ALA A 150 -15.97 -4.88 -4.58
C ALA A 150 -15.71 -5.10 -3.08
N CYS A 151 -15.51 -4.05 -2.29
CA CYS A 151 -15.13 -4.20 -0.88
C CYS A 151 -16.18 -4.97 -0.06
N GLU A 152 -17.42 -4.95 -0.55
CA GLU A 152 -18.57 -5.65 -0.04
C GLU A 152 -18.43 -7.17 0.00
N VAL A 153 -17.47 -7.77 -0.72
CA VAL A 153 -17.18 -9.20 -0.56
C VAL A 153 -16.42 -9.54 0.72
N PHE A 154 -15.77 -8.56 1.35
CA PHE A 154 -15.08 -8.76 2.62
C PHE A 154 -16.06 -8.74 3.79
N PRO A 155 -15.76 -9.40 4.91
CA PRO A 155 -16.59 -9.31 6.09
C PRO A 155 -16.53 -7.90 6.68
N GLN A 156 -17.69 -7.38 7.09
CA GLN A 156 -17.73 -6.17 7.91
C GLN A 156 -17.25 -6.47 9.33
N LYS A 157 -16.39 -5.61 9.86
CA LYS A 157 -15.76 -5.76 11.17
C LYS A 157 -15.84 -4.47 11.98
N PRO A 158 -15.93 -4.55 13.32
CA PRO A 158 -15.76 -3.38 14.18
C PRO A 158 -14.42 -2.70 13.91
N PHE A 159 -14.36 -1.38 14.08
CA PHE A 159 -13.18 -0.55 13.77
C PHE A 159 -11.84 -1.11 14.29
N LYS A 160 -11.81 -1.58 15.54
CA LYS A 160 -10.60 -2.15 16.13
C LYS A 160 -10.15 -3.43 15.43
N GLU A 161 -11.09 -4.29 15.03
CA GLU A 161 -10.79 -5.49 14.22
C GLU A 161 -10.36 -5.10 12.80
N PHE A 162 -11.02 -4.11 12.20
CA PHE A 162 -10.64 -3.56 10.89
C PHE A 162 -9.19 -3.06 10.87
N LEU A 163 -8.77 -2.24 11.84
CA LEU A 163 -7.38 -1.77 11.94
C LEU A 163 -6.38 -2.90 12.22
N ASN A 164 -6.77 -3.91 13.00
CA ASN A 164 -5.91 -5.07 13.25
C ASN A 164 -5.68 -5.89 11.98
N ASN A 165 -6.73 -6.10 11.17
CA ASN A 165 -6.61 -6.80 9.90
C ASN A 165 -5.70 -6.02 8.92
N MET A 166 -5.79 -4.69 8.90
CA MET A 166 -4.88 -3.85 8.13
C MET A 166 -3.42 -4.03 8.58
N LYS A 167 -3.15 -3.99 9.90
CA LYS A 167 -1.80 -4.23 10.45
C LYS A 167 -1.27 -5.61 10.03
N THR A 168 -2.10 -6.65 10.09
CA THR A 168 -1.73 -7.99 9.64
C THR A 168 -1.38 -8.02 8.16
N LEU A 169 -2.17 -7.36 7.30
CA LEU A 169 -1.87 -7.25 5.87
C LEU A 169 -0.51 -6.55 5.64
N LEU A 170 -0.24 -5.46 6.34
CA LEU A 170 1.02 -4.71 6.20
C LEU A 170 2.23 -5.51 6.68
N GLN A 171 2.08 -6.29 7.74
CA GLN A 171 3.10 -7.23 8.20
C GLN A 171 3.37 -8.31 7.14
N GLN A 172 2.34 -8.84 6.48
CA GLN A 172 2.51 -9.78 5.36
C GLN A 172 3.27 -9.14 4.20
N ILE A 173 2.94 -7.90 3.83
CA ILE A 173 3.67 -7.15 2.78
C ILE A 173 5.14 -7.01 3.14
N THR A 174 5.43 -6.67 4.40
CA THR A 174 6.80 -6.50 4.91
C THR A 174 7.60 -7.80 4.92
N ALA A 175 6.94 -8.91 5.26
CA ALA A 175 7.56 -10.23 5.22
C ALA A 175 7.89 -10.66 3.78
N LEU A 176 7.09 -10.23 2.80
CA LEU A 176 7.36 -10.49 1.39
C LEU A 176 8.53 -9.67 0.83
N SER A 177 8.79 -8.47 1.37
CA SER A 177 9.91 -7.65 0.91
C SER A 177 11.26 -8.11 1.46
N ASN A 178 11.30 -8.83 2.58
CA ASN A 178 12.55 -9.30 3.22
C ASN A 178 12.60 -10.84 3.24
N PRO A 179 12.88 -11.52 2.10
CA PRO A 179 13.09 -12.96 2.13
C PRO A 179 14.39 -13.28 2.89
N VAL A 180 14.25 -14.13 3.92
CA VAL A 180 15.35 -14.72 4.70
C VAL A 180 16.23 -15.59 3.82
#